data_AF-A0AAU6E106-F1
#
_entry.id   AF-A0AAU6E106-F1
#
_cell.length_a   1.000
_cell.length_b   1.000
_cell.length_c   1.000
_cell.angle_alpha   90.00
_cell.angle_beta   90.00
_cell.angle_gamma   90.00
#
_symmetry.space_group_name_H-M   'P 1'
#
loop_
_entity.id
_entity.type
_entity.pdbx_description
1 polymer ?
#
loop_
_entity_poly.entity_id
_entity_poly.type
_entity_poly.pdbx_seq_one_letter_code
_entity_poly.pdbx_strand_id
1 'polypeptide(L)'
;MSIRPDSTMLAALYGELVPHPWRDPLVASSDAYSLFVARSSAMGWLTEAVESASGGLWGMNDAGQDPVPGSRPARVAWFQVSLTTPVPAGRPLPVQEFLSCAGDVVARVGTPRLRAVQVLLPVQSLDVPAGASWRVGAVTTLLQDAGWFADSDPGLRTRVRVTLDGGQDPSIRSAAPEMLRWIRELDQDVFSCDSVSVTDDDGVVLEPAVIDEVWLGPARHRATFRGTLAEWSLDALGWLAAFLADAGSRYGVGTPLMFTAGPSEGPDPHVG
;
A
#
# COMPACT_ATOMS: atom_id res chain seq x y z
N MET A 1 26.41 -15.80 2.72
CA MET A 1 25.06 -15.56 2.17
C MET A 1 24.59 -14.23 2.74
N SER A 2 24.64 -13.17 1.94
CA SER A 2 24.31 -11.82 2.40
C SER A 2 22.80 -11.73 2.52
N ILE A 3 22.31 -11.56 3.75
CA ILE A 3 20.89 -11.35 4.06
C ILE A 3 20.53 -10.00 3.42
N ARG A 4 19.83 -10.03 2.29
CA ARG A 4 19.21 -8.81 1.75
C ARG A 4 18.22 -8.31 2.80
N PRO A 5 18.09 -6.99 3.02
CA PRO A 5 17.04 -6.46 3.88
C PRO A 5 15.70 -7.04 3.45
N ASP A 6 14.93 -7.52 4.43
CA ASP A 6 13.76 -8.37 4.22
C ASP A 6 12.80 -7.74 3.22
N SER A 7 12.38 -8.52 2.22
CA SER A 7 11.39 -8.10 1.22
C SER A 7 9.97 -8.11 1.81
N THR A 8 9.83 -7.51 2.98
CA THR A 8 8.62 -7.47 3.78
C THR A 8 7.66 -6.44 3.19
N MET A 9 6.40 -6.84 3.03
CA MET A 9 5.27 -5.93 2.88
C MET A 9 4.45 -5.99 4.16
N LEU A 10 4.02 -4.83 4.63
CA LEU A 10 3.10 -4.70 5.76
C LEU A 10 1.99 -3.76 5.35
N ALA A 11 0.74 -4.09 5.66
CA ALA A 11 -0.39 -3.20 5.51
C ALA A 11 -1.09 -3.02 6.86
N ALA A 12 -1.37 -1.78 7.24
CA ALA A 12 -2.15 -1.42 8.39
C ALA A 12 -3.36 -0.58 7.94
N LEU A 13 -4.55 -1.00 8.34
CA LEU A 13 -5.82 -0.38 7.97
C LEU A 13 -6.36 0.41 9.15
N TYR A 14 -6.71 1.68 8.93
CA TYR A 14 -7.15 2.59 9.98
C TYR A 14 -8.57 3.08 9.71
N GLY A 15 -9.40 3.14 10.76
CA GLY A 15 -10.78 3.62 10.68
C GLY A 15 -11.69 2.96 11.71
N GLU A 16 -12.87 2.52 11.26
CA GLU A 16 -13.81 1.75 12.07
C GLU A 16 -14.03 0.37 11.44
N LEU A 17 -14.23 -0.65 12.26
CA LEU A 17 -14.66 -1.98 11.81
C LEU A 17 -15.79 -2.42 12.74
N VAL A 18 -17.00 -2.46 12.20
CA VAL A 18 -18.17 -2.95 12.94
C VAL A 18 -18.27 -4.45 12.69
N PRO A 19 -18.04 -5.32 13.69
CA PRO A 19 -18.13 -6.76 13.51
C PRO A 19 -19.54 -7.17 13.06
N HIS A 20 -19.63 -8.21 12.23
CA HIS A 20 -20.92 -8.76 11.84
C HIS A 20 -21.68 -9.32 13.07
N PRO A 21 -23.01 -9.12 13.20
CA PRO A 21 -23.77 -9.57 14.38
C PRO A 21 -23.69 -11.08 14.68
N TRP A 22 -23.42 -11.89 13.65
CA TRP A 22 -23.34 -13.35 13.75
C TRP A 22 -21.92 -13.86 14.06
N ARG A 23 -20.92 -12.97 14.13
CA ARG A 23 -19.53 -13.31 14.38
C ARG A 23 -19.13 -12.83 15.77
N ASP A 24 -19.16 -13.73 16.73
CA ASP A 24 -18.63 -13.47 18.08
C ASP A 24 -17.09 -13.63 18.06
N PRO A 25 -16.32 -12.55 18.31
CA PRO A 25 -14.86 -12.60 18.34
C PRO A 25 -14.28 -13.58 19.37
N LEU A 26 -15.01 -13.89 20.45
CA LEU A 26 -14.52 -14.77 21.52
C LEU A 26 -14.59 -16.26 21.18
N VAL A 27 -15.42 -16.63 20.20
CA VAL A 27 -15.64 -18.03 19.80
C VAL A 27 -15.43 -18.27 18.30
N ALA A 28 -15.10 -17.23 17.54
CA ALA A 28 -14.83 -17.34 16.10
C ALA A 28 -13.68 -18.33 15.85
N SER A 29 -13.91 -19.27 14.93
CA SER A 29 -12.93 -20.33 14.60
C SER A 29 -11.72 -19.86 13.81
N SER A 30 -11.71 -18.60 13.36
CA SER A 30 -10.67 -18.06 12.48
C SER A 30 -10.45 -16.60 12.81
N ASP A 31 -9.22 -16.21 13.06
CA ASP A 31 -8.77 -14.82 13.22
C ASP A 31 -8.37 -14.19 11.88
N ALA A 32 -7.89 -12.95 11.90
CA ALA A 32 -7.43 -12.25 10.69
C ALA A 32 -6.29 -13.01 9.98
N TYR A 33 -5.35 -13.58 10.74
CA TYR A 33 -4.25 -14.39 10.20
C TYR A 33 -4.79 -15.60 9.42
N SER A 34 -5.63 -16.41 10.05
CA SER A 34 -6.18 -17.64 9.45
C SER A 34 -7.03 -17.34 8.22
N LEU A 35 -7.82 -16.26 8.25
CA LEU A 35 -8.61 -15.81 7.10
C LEU A 35 -7.72 -15.33 5.95
N PHE A 36 -6.65 -14.59 6.25
CA PHE A 36 -5.72 -14.09 5.24
C PHE A 36 -4.93 -15.23 4.57
N VAL A 37 -4.46 -16.21 5.35
CA VAL A 37 -3.83 -17.43 4.84
C VAL A 37 -4.79 -18.18 3.91
N ALA A 38 -6.03 -18.43 4.36
CA ALA A 38 -7.03 -19.14 3.57
C ALA A 38 -7.35 -18.42 2.26
N ARG A 39 -7.54 -17.09 2.30
CA ARG A 39 -7.84 -16.29 1.10
C ARG A 39 -6.66 -16.23 0.14
N SER A 40 -5.45 -15.99 0.63
CA SER A 40 -4.22 -15.94 -0.18
C SER A 40 -3.94 -17.28 -0.84
N SER A 41 -4.15 -18.39 -0.12
CA SER A 41 -4.03 -19.75 -0.67
C SER A 41 -5.06 -20.00 -1.77
N ALA A 42 -6.33 -19.65 -1.54
CA ALA A 42 -7.39 -19.83 -2.54
C ALA A 42 -7.16 -19.04 -3.85
N MET A 43 -6.44 -17.93 -3.78
CA MET A 43 -6.07 -17.12 -4.96
C MET A 43 -4.73 -17.54 -5.59
N GLY A 44 -4.02 -18.51 -5.01
CA GLY A 44 -2.69 -18.92 -5.47
C GLY A 44 -1.60 -17.90 -5.19
N TRP A 45 -1.83 -16.95 -4.28
CA TRP A 45 -0.86 -15.91 -3.91
C TRP A 45 0.05 -16.32 -2.75
N LEU A 46 -0.37 -17.30 -1.95
CA LEU A 46 0.42 -17.78 -0.82
C LEU A 46 1.44 -18.84 -1.26
N THR A 47 2.71 -18.63 -0.94
CA THR A 47 3.70 -19.71 -0.87
C THR A 47 3.46 -20.51 0.40
N GLU A 48 3.22 -21.81 0.28
CA GLU A 48 3.00 -22.68 1.43
C GLU A 48 4.19 -22.68 2.40
N ALA A 49 3.92 -22.79 3.69
CA ALA A 49 4.93 -22.88 4.74
C ALA A 49 5.53 -24.30 4.86
N VAL A 50 5.89 -24.90 3.72
CA VAL A 50 6.57 -26.20 3.65
C VAL A 50 7.93 -26.05 2.99
N GLU A 51 8.87 -26.89 3.39
CA GLU A 51 10.23 -26.87 2.85
C GLU A 51 10.19 -27.06 1.32
N SER A 52 10.93 -26.21 0.59
CA SER A 52 10.96 -26.20 -0.88
C SER A 52 9.65 -25.83 -1.59
N ALA A 53 8.64 -25.31 -0.87
CA ALA A 53 7.50 -24.68 -1.53
C ALA A 53 7.98 -23.56 -2.46
N SER A 54 7.40 -23.51 -3.65
CA SER A 54 7.66 -22.47 -4.64
C SER A 54 6.35 -22.10 -5.34
N GLY A 55 6.34 -20.93 -5.95
CA GLY A 55 5.10 -20.31 -6.41
C GLY A 55 4.46 -19.44 -5.34
N GLY A 56 3.34 -18.81 -5.69
CA GLY A 56 2.80 -17.71 -4.90
C GLY A 56 3.60 -16.42 -5.08
N LEU A 57 3.08 -15.34 -4.50
CA LEU A 57 3.66 -14.00 -4.50
C LEU A 57 4.36 -13.71 -3.17
N TRP A 58 3.90 -14.31 -2.07
CA TRP A 58 4.42 -14.07 -0.74
C TRP A 58 4.23 -15.25 0.22
N GLY A 59 5.03 -15.27 1.28
CA GLY A 59 4.82 -16.08 2.48
C GLY A 59 4.18 -15.23 3.59
N MET A 60 3.33 -15.84 4.41
CA MET A 60 2.67 -15.16 5.53
C MET A 60 3.60 -15.07 6.74
N ASN A 61 3.78 -13.87 7.30
CA ASN A 61 4.52 -13.69 8.56
C ASN A 61 3.55 -13.60 9.74
N ASP A 62 2.69 -12.57 9.75
CA ASP A 62 1.81 -12.29 10.90
C ASP A 62 0.63 -11.38 10.50
N ALA A 63 -0.42 -11.35 11.31
CA ALA A 63 -1.57 -10.46 11.16
C ALA A 63 -2.38 -10.36 12.45
N GLY A 64 -3.03 -9.22 12.67
CA GLY A 64 -3.79 -8.98 13.89
C GLY A 64 -4.91 -7.97 13.75
N GLN A 65 -5.75 -7.94 14.78
CA GLN A 65 -6.87 -7.00 14.95
C GLN A 65 -6.74 -6.32 16.31
N ASP A 66 -5.79 -5.39 16.41
CA ASP A 66 -5.41 -4.79 17.70
C ASP A 66 -5.74 -3.30 17.71
N PRO A 67 -7.03 -2.92 17.88
CA PRO A 67 -7.39 -1.52 18.01
C PRO A 67 -6.80 -0.97 19.31
N VAL A 68 -5.87 -0.03 19.18
CA VAL A 68 -5.26 0.64 20.32
C VAL A 68 -6.26 1.65 20.90
N PRO A 69 -6.70 1.50 22.17
CA PRO A 69 -7.63 2.44 22.78
C PRO A 69 -7.10 3.88 22.75
N GLY A 70 -7.91 4.82 22.29
CA GLY A 70 -7.56 6.24 22.24
C GLY A 70 -6.84 6.70 20.96
N SER A 71 -6.39 5.78 20.10
CA SER A 71 -5.88 6.13 18.76
C SER A 71 -7.03 6.57 17.84
N ARG A 72 -6.84 7.65 17.09
CA ARG A 72 -7.81 8.15 16.10
C ARG A 72 -7.06 8.64 14.84
N PRO A 73 -7.28 8.04 13.65
CA PRO A 73 -8.11 6.86 13.43
C PRO A 73 -7.50 5.60 14.09
N ALA A 74 -8.34 4.67 14.54
CA ALA A 74 -7.87 3.44 15.17
C ALA A 74 -7.40 2.42 14.12
N ARG A 75 -6.29 1.71 14.37
CA ARG A 75 -5.87 0.58 13.52
C ARG A 75 -6.82 -0.60 13.72
N VAL A 76 -7.58 -0.96 12.69
CA VAL A 76 -8.62 -2.01 12.77
C VAL A 76 -8.11 -3.39 12.37
N ALA A 77 -7.07 -3.44 11.53
CA ALA A 77 -6.41 -4.67 11.11
C ALA A 77 -5.00 -4.35 10.60
N TRP A 78 -4.12 -5.33 10.65
CA TRP A 78 -2.81 -5.28 10.00
C TRP A 78 -2.38 -6.66 9.51
N PHE A 79 -1.55 -6.68 8.48
CA PHE A 79 -1.07 -7.88 7.81
C PHE A 79 0.40 -7.68 7.45
N GLN A 80 1.22 -8.72 7.62
CA GLN A 80 2.63 -8.72 7.27
C GLN A 80 2.97 -9.98 6.48
N VAL A 81 3.59 -9.79 5.32
CA VAL A 81 4.01 -10.85 4.42
C VAL A 81 5.44 -10.61 3.95
N SER A 82 6.11 -11.67 3.49
CA SER A 82 7.43 -11.59 2.87
C SER A 82 7.33 -12.00 1.41
N LEU A 83 7.87 -11.20 0.49
CA LEU A 83 8.04 -11.65 -0.89
C LEU A 83 9.02 -12.83 -0.91
N THR A 84 8.57 -13.97 -1.41
CA THR A 84 9.32 -15.24 -1.39
C THR A 84 10.26 -15.38 -2.59
N THR A 85 9.99 -14.63 -3.65
CA THR A 85 10.86 -14.50 -4.82
C THR A 85 11.06 -13.02 -5.17
N PRO A 86 12.21 -12.63 -5.75
CA PRO A 86 12.36 -11.30 -6.33
C PRO A 86 11.22 -11.01 -7.31
N VAL A 87 10.76 -9.75 -7.33
CA VAL A 87 9.72 -9.35 -8.29
C VAL A 87 10.32 -9.44 -9.69
N PRO A 88 9.71 -10.21 -10.62
CA PRO A 88 10.23 -10.31 -11.98
C PRO A 88 10.36 -8.94 -12.63
N ALA A 89 11.43 -8.73 -13.40
CA ALA A 89 11.64 -7.47 -14.10
C ALA A 89 10.42 -7.10 -14.96
N GLY A 90 9.97 -5.85 -14.85
CA GLY A 90 8.78 -5.37 -15.55
C GLY A 90 7.45 -5.83 -14.95
N ARG A 91 7.42 -6.31 -13.70
CA ARG A 91 6.20 -6.44 -12.90
C ARG A 91 6.18 -5.40 -11.77
N PRO A 92 5.02 -4.83 -11.44
CA PRO A 92 4.89 -4.01 -10.25
C PRO A 92 5.00 -4.86 -8.97
N LEU A 93 5.19 -4.21 -7.82
CA LEU A 93 4.97 -4.87 -6.51
C LEU A 93 3.51 -5.36 -6.43
N PRO A 94 3.23 -6.55 -5.87
CA PRO A 94 1.88 -7.14 -5.81
C PRO A 94 1.03 -6.52 -4.68
N VAL A 95 1.02 -5.19 -4.60
CA VAL A 95 0.36 -4.44 -3.52
C VAL A 95 -1.16 -4.44 -3.71
N GLN A 96 -1.64 -4.46 -4.95
CA GLN A 96 -3.06 -4.55 -5.25
C GLN A 96 -3.63 -5.89 -4.78
N GLU A 97 -2.98 -7.01 -5.12
CA GLU A 97 -3.36 -8.33 -4.62
C GLU A 97 -3.28 -8.41 -3.10
N PHE A 98 -2.24 -7.81 -2.52
CA PHE A 98 -2.06 -7.78 -1.07
C PHE A 98 -3.20 -7.04 -0.35
N LEU A 99 -3.56 -5.83 -0.81
CA LEU A 99 -4.65 -5.05 -0.21
C LEU A 99 -6.04 -5.60 -0.54
N SER A 100 -6.22 -6.23 -1.71
CA SER A 100 -7.46 -6.92 -2.06
C SER A 100 -7.72 -8.09 -1.10
N CYS A 101 -6.69 -8.91 -0.83
CA CYS A 101 -6.76 -9.98 0.16
C CYS A 101 -7.09 -9.44 1.56
N ALA A 102 -6.41 -8.37 2.00
CA ALA A 102 -6.68 -7.73 3.28
C ALA A 102 -8.13 -7.21 3.37
N GLY A 103 -8.65 -6.64 2.27
CA GLY A 103 -10.01 -6.16 2.12
C GLY A 103 -11.05 -7.28 2.29
N ASP A 104 -10.85 -8.39 1.60
CA ASP A 104 -11.71 -9.58 1.73
C ASP A 104 -11.75 -10.11 3.15
N VAL A 105 -10.60 -10.12 3.84
CA VAL A 105 -10.52 -10.54 5.24
C VAL A 105 -11.31 -9.61 6.15
N VAL A 106 -11.09 -8.29 6.07
CA VAL A 106 -11.82 -7.36 6.96
C VAL A 106 -13.31 -7.33 6.65
N ALA A 107 -13.72 -7.50 5.39
CA ALA A 107 -15.12 -7.62 5.00
C ALA A 107 -15.77 -8.91 5.53
N ARG A 108 -14.99 -10.00 5.67
CA ARG A 108 -15.45 -11.24 6.31
C ARG A 108 -15.62 -11.09 7.82
N VAL A 109 -14.82 -10.23 8.46
CA VAL A 109 -14.93 -9.96 9.90
C VAL A 109 -16.05 -8.98 10.22
N GLY A 110 -16.25 -7.95 9.40
CA GLY A 110 -17.24 -6.91 9.64
C GLY A 110 -17.41 -5.96 8.47
N THR A 111 -17.96 -4.78 8.75
CA THR A 111 -18.11 -3.70 7.78
C THR A 111 -17.04 -2.63 8.04
N PRO A 112 -15.99 -2.53 7.20
CA PRO A 112 -14.94 -1.54 7.37
C PRO A 112 -15.40 -0.14 6.93
N ARG A 113 -14.97 0.88 7.66
CA ARG A 113 -15.00 2.29 7.23
C ARG A 113 -13.57 2.82 7.27
N LEU A 114 -12.90 2.73 6.13
CA LEU A 114 -11.50 3.09 6.00
C LEU A 114 -11.31 4.62 6.08
N ARG A 115 -10.41 5.06 6.94
CA ARG A 115 -9.98 6.47 7.09
C ARG A 115 -8.56 6.70 6.64
N ALA A 116 -7.70 5.69 6.76
CA ALA A 116 -6.36 5.72 6.22
C ALA A 116 -5.83 4.30 6.00
N VAL A 117 -4.83 4.18 5.14
CA VAL A 117 -4.01 2.98 5.00
C VAL A 117 -2.54 3.35 5.13
N GLN A 118 -1.77 2.49 5.75
CA GLN A 118 -0.31 2.56 5.77
C GLN A 118 0.24 1.25 5.21
N VAL A 119 1.19 1.33 4.28
CA VAL A 119 1.80 0.18 3.61
C VAL A 119 3.31 0.33 3.57
N LEU A 120 4.04 -0.67 4.05
CA LEU A 120 5.48 -0.78 3.81
C LEU A 120 5.73 -1.43 2.45
N LEU A 121 6.42 -0.69 1.58
CA LEU A 121 6.70 -1.07 0.20
C LEU A 121 8.19 -1.42 0.04
N PRO A 122 8.55 -2.68 -0.26
CA PRO A 122 9.93 -3.09 -0.45
C PRO A 122 10.42 -2.72 -1.86
N VAL A 123 10.58 -1.43 -2.14
CA VAL A 123 10.98 -0.90 -3.46
C VAL A 123 12.32 -1.48 -3.93
N GLN A 124 13.23 -1.79 -3.00
CA GLN A 124 14.50 -2.46 -3.27
C GLN A 124 14.35 -3.86 -3.89
N SER A 125 13.17 -4.47 -3.79
CA SER A 125 12.86 -5.78 -4.36
C SER A 125 12.40 -5.71 -5.81
N LEU A 126 12.19 -4.50 -6.34
CA LEU A 126 12.01 -4.28 -7.77
C LEU A 126 13.35 -4.44 -8.48
N ASP A 127 13.44 -5.42 -9.37
CA ASP A 127 14.63 -5.62 -10.20
C ASP A 127 14.68 -4.52 -11.27
N VAL A 128 15.51 -3.50 -11.02
CA VAL A 128 15.80 -2.42 -11.97
C VAL A 128 17.21 -2.62 -12.52
N PRO A 129 17.39 -3.39 -13.61
CA PRO A 129 18.68 -3.45 -14.29
C PRO A 129 19.25 -2.05 -14.63
N ALA A 130 20.56 -1.98 -14.87
CA ALA A 130 21.16 -0.78 -15.44
C ALA A 130 20.93 -0.78 -16.96
N GLY A 131 20.18 0.19 -17.49
CA GLY A 131 20.00 0.37 -18.95
C GLY A 131 18.53 0.45 -19.39
N ALA A 132 18.16 1.58 -19.99
CA ALA A 132 16.82 2.15 -20.16
C ALA A 132 15.74 1.41 -20.99
N SER A 133 15.84 0.13 -21.38
CA SER A 133 14.90 -0.45 -22.37
C SER A 133 13.73 -1.30 -21.83
N TRP A 134 13.76 -1.77 -20.58
CA TRP A 134 12.71 -2.65 -20.02
C TRP A 134 11.83 -1.97 -18.95
N ARG A 135 12.02 -0.66 -18.74
CA ARG A 135 11.18 0.20 -17.86
C ARG A 135 9.72 0.35 -18.31
N VAL A 136 9.35 -0.28 -19.43
CA VAL A 136 8.00 -0.22 -20.01
C VAL A 136 7.08 -1.29 -19.40
N GLY A 137 7.61 -2.44 -18.94
CA GLY A 137 6.79 -3.60 -18.56
C GLY A 137 5.86 -3.37 -17.37
N ALA A 138 6.40 -2.85 -16.26
CA ALA A 138 5.64 -2.68 -15.02
C ALA A 138 4.54 -1.62 -15.19
N VAL A 139 4.90 -0.49 -15.78
CA VAL A 139 3.98 0.59 -16.15
C VAL A 139 2.90 0.10 -17.10
N THR A 140 3.25 -0.70 -18.12
CA THR A 140 2.25 -1.23 -19.07
C THR A 140 1.25 -2.14 -18.35
N THR A 141 1.71 -2.99 -17.43
CA THR A 141 0.82 -3.83 -16.62
C THR A 141 -0.12 -2.96 -15.78
N LEU A 142 0.41 -1.96 -15.07
CA LEU A 142 -0.40 -1.04 -14.27
C LEU A 142 -1.42 -0.24 -15.10
N LEU A 143 -1.05 0.21 -16.31
CA LEU A 143 -1.97 0.90 -17.21
C LEU A 143 -3.05 -0.04 -17.80
N GLN A 144 -2.73 -1.32 -18.01
CA GLN A 144 -3.73 -2.31 -18.40
C GLN A 144 -4.71 -2.55 -17.24
N ASP A 145 -4.18 -2.72 -16.02
CA ASP A 145 -4.97 -2.97 -14.82
C ASP A 145 -5.83 -1.74 -14.44
N ALA A 146 -5.41 -0.53 -14.82
CA ALA A 146 -6.20 0.69 -14.67
C ALA A 146 -7.58 0.60 -15.36
N GLY A 147 -7.72 -0.24 -16.40
CA GLY A 147 -8.99 -0.53 -17.05
C GLY A 147 -10.06 -1.12 -16.13
N TRP A 148 -9.67 -1.72 -15.00
CA TRP A 148 -10.58 -2.17 -13.95
C TRP A 148 -11.45 -1.04 -13.37
N PHE A 149 -10.92 0.19 -13.36
CA PHE A 149 -11.59 1.38 -12.81
C PHE A 149 -12.28 2.25 -13.87
N ALA A 150 -12.26 1.83 -15.15
CA ALA A 150 -12.76 2.66 -16.25
C ALA A 150 -14.27 2.97 -16.15
N ASP A 151 -15.05 2.04 -15.58
CA ASP A 151 -16.50 2.16 -15.42
C ASP A 151 -16.91 2.51 -13.96
N SER A 152 -15.97 2.95 -13.11
CA SER A 152 -16.29 3.41 -11.76
C SER A 152 -17.22 4.64 -11.79
N ASP A 153 -18.20 4.69 -10.90
CA ASP A 153 -19.10 5.84 -10.76
C ASP A 153 -18.28 7.11 -10.48
N PRO A 154 -18.35 8.16 -11.33
CA PRO A 154 -17.62 9.41 -11.11
C PRO A 154 -17.88 10.07 -9.76
N GLY A 155 -19.04 9.78 -9.13
CA GLY A 155 -19.39 10.24 -7.79
C GLY A 155 -18.58 9.60 -6.66
N LEU A 156 -17.88 8.49 -6.91
CA LEU A 156 -17.00 7.82 -5.94
C LEU A 156 -15.59 8.42 -5.87
N ARG A 157 -15.26 9.32 -6.80
CA ARG A 157 -13.96 9.98 -6.84
C ARG A 157 -13.68 10.69 -5.53
N THR A 158 -12.53 10.36 -4.95
CA THR A 158 -12.17 10.84 -3.61
C THR A 158 -10.88 11.65 -3.70
N ARG A 159 -10.89 12.86 -3.15
CA ARG A 159 -9.63 13.61 -2.97
C ARG A 159 -8.80 12.91 -1.91
N VAL A 160 -7.55 12.62 -2.25
CA VAL A 160 -6.64 11.88 -1.39
C VAL A 160 -5.34 12.65 -1.18
N ARG A 161 -4.76 12.43 -0.01
CA ARG A 161 -3.39 12.78 0.32
C ARG A 161 -2.61 11.49 0.48
N VAL A 162 -1.47 11.40 -0.19
CA VAL A 162 -0.57 10.26 -0.13
C VAL A 162 0.82 10.72 0.25
N THR A 163 1.38 10.17 1.31
CA THR A 163 2.74 10.42 1.75
C THR A 163 3.59 9.18 1.48
N LEU A 164 4.75 9.38 0.85
CA LEU A 164 5.82 8.39 0.74
C LEU A 164 6.96 8.85 1.65
N ASP A 165 7.33 8.01 2.61
CA ASP A 165 8.42 8.26 3.55
C ASP A 165 9.57 7.28 3.29
N GLY A 166 10.75 7.80 2.97
CA GLY A 166 11.99 7.03 2.81
C GLY A 166 12.75 6.83 4.12
N GLY A 167 12.19 7.28 5.25
CA GLY A 167 12.85 7.25 6.54
C GLY A 167 14.11 8.11 6.50
N GLN A 168 15.26 7.50 6.73
CA GLN A 168 16.59 8.12 6.70
C GLN A 168 17.17 8.33 5.30
N ASP A 169 16.57 7.77 4.25
CA ASP A 169 17.02 7.94 2.87
C ASP A 169 16.35 9.18 2.22
N PRO A 170 17.11 10.19 1.77
CA PRO A 170 16.54 11.41 1.18
C PRO A 170 16.12 11.26 -0.30
N SER A 171 16.39 10.12 -0.95
CA SER A 171 16.16 9.91 -2.39
C SER A 171 14.74 10.23 -2.83
N ILE A 172 13.72 9.94 -2.02
CA ILE A 172 12.33 10.23 -2.33
C ILE A 172 12.06 11.73 -2.54
N ARG A 173 12.74 12.62 -1.81
CA ARG A 173 12.60 14.07 -1.99
C ARG A 173 13.13 14.54 -3.35
N SER A 174 14.22 13.92 -3.81
CA SER A 174 14.80 14.20 -5.13
C SER A 174 13.96 13.58 -6.26
N ALA A 175 13.36 12.41 -6.04
CA ALA A 175 12.55 11.70 -7.03
C ALA A 175 11.16 12.35 -7.25
N ALA A 176 10.56 12.90 -6.19
CA ALA A 176 9.18 13.35 -6.18
C ALA A 176 8.77 14.34 -7.30
N PRO A 177 9.57 15.37 -7.66
CA PRO A 177 9.21 16.27 -8.77
C PRO A 177 9.14 15.56 -10.13
N GLU A 178 10.09 14.65 -10.40
CA GLU A 178 10.11 13.87 -11.64
C GLU A 178 9.00 12.84 -11.68
N MET A 179 8.68 12.22 -10.53
CA MET A 179 7.50 11.36 -10.38
C MET A 179 6.23 12.14 -10.74
N LEU A 180 6.01 13.35 -10.21
CA LEU A 180 4.82 14.15 -10.53
C LEU A 180 4.70 14.43 -12.03
N ARG A 181 5.81 14.81 -12.68
CA ARG A 181 5.83 15.07 -14.13
C ARG A 181 5.43 13.81 -14.90
N TRP A 182 6.01 12.67 -14.54
CA TRP A 182 5.72 11.39 -15.17
C TRP A 182 4.28 10.93 -14.98
N ILE A 183 3.73 11.04 -13.77
CA ILE A 183 2.34 10.68 -13.46
C ILE A 183 1.37 11.44 -14.37
N ARG A 184 1.65 12.71 -14.66
CA ARG A 184 0.82 13.57 -15.53
C ARG A 184 0.98 13.29 -17.03
N GLU A 185 2.08 12.66 -17.43
CA GLU A 185 2.32 12.25 -18.82
C GLU A 185 1.61 10.94 -19.18
N LEU A 186 1.18 10.17 -18.17
CA LEU A 186 0.50 8.90 -18.38
C LEU A 186 -1.01 9.06 -18.53
N ASP A 187 -1.56 8.37 -19.52
CA ASP A 187 -2.98 8.28 -19.76
C ASP A 187 -3.60 7.20 -18.85
N GLN A 188 -4.01 7.62 -17.66
CA GLN A 188 -4.77 6.82 -16.70
C GLN A 188 -5.67 7.72 -15.86
N ASP A 189 -6.81 7.18 -15.42
CA ASP A 189 -7.83 7.91 -14.66
C ASP A 189 -8.04 7.35 -13.24
N VAL A 190 -7.11 6.48 -12.79
CA VAL A 190 -7.15 5.91 -11.43
C VAL A 190 -6.71 6.96 -10.41
N PHE A 191 -5.61 7.69 -10.68
CA PHE A 191 -5.11 8.74 -9.79
C PHE A 191 -4.64 9.98 -10.56
N SER A 192 -5.41 11.07 -10.48
CA SER A 192 -4.99 12.37 -11.00
C SER A 192 -4.20 13.13 -9.93
N CYS A 193 -2.90 13.34 -10.14
CA CYS A 193 -2.04 14.04 -9.19
C CYS A 193 -1.99 15.56 -9.45
N ASP A 194 -2.56 16.32 -8.52
CA ASP A 194 -2.67 17.78 -8.58
C ASP A 194 -1.37 18.47 -8.16
N SER A 195 -0.67 17.95 -7.14
CA SER A 195 0.56 18.57 -6.62
C SER A 195 1.40 17.60 -5.81
N VAL A 196 2.66 17.96 -5.60
CA VAL A 196 3.59 17.29 -4.68
C VAL A 196 4.28 18.31 -3.78
N SER A 197 4.45 17.99 -2.50
CA SER A 197 5.26 18.76 -1.55
C SER A 197 6.31 17.86 -0.91
N VAL A 198 7.54 18.36 -0.78
CA VAL A 198 8.67 17.66 -0.11
C VAL A 198 9.08 18.32 1.20
N THR A 199 8.46 19.46 1.50
CA THR A 199 8.71 20.29 2.69
C THR A 199 7.57 20.24 3.69
N ASP A 200 6.38 19.78 3.28
CA ASP A 200 5.23 19.66 4.18
C ASP A 200 5.49 18.57 5.21
N ASP A 201 5.42 18.95 6.49
CA ASP A 201 5.38 18.02 7.61
C ASP A 201 3.95 17.60 7.96
N ASP A 202 2.98 17.91 7.08
CA ASP A 202 1.55 17.55 7.18
C ASP A 202 1.27 16.04 7.00
N GLY A 203 2.29 15.21 7.25
CA GLY A 203 2.16 13.76 7.23
C GLY A 203 1.14 13.31 8.26
N VAL A 204 0.23 12.43 7.85
CA VAL A 204 -0.73 11.83 8.80
C VAL A 204 0.07 10.95 9.75
N VAL A 205 0.13 11.35 11.02
CA VAL A 205 0.71 10.53 12.08
C VAL A 205 -0.33 9.48 12.45
N LEU A 206 -0.03 8.22 12.14
CA LEU A 206 -0.90 7.07 12.41
C LEU A 206 -0.30 6.24 13.54
N GLU A 207 -1.14 5.89 14.52
CA GLU A 207 -0.75 5.11 15.68
C GLU A 207 -1.54 3.80 15.76
N PRO A 208 -0.90 2.65 16.04
CA PRO A 208 0.54 2.50 16.26
C PRO A 208 1.32 2.60 14.95
N ALA A 209 2.46 3.28 14.99
CA ALA A 209 3.40 3.31 13.88
C ALA A 209 4.01 1.93 13.61
N VAL A 210 4.42 1.71 12.37
CA VAL A 210 5.30 0.57 12.03
C VAL A 210 6.65 0.80 12.70
N ILE A 211 7.16 -0.21 13.41
CA ILE A 211 8.42 -0.12 14.16
C ILE A 211 9.58 0.30 13.26
N ASP A 212 10.40 1.24 13.74
CA ASP A 212 11.44 1.87 12.92
C ASP A 212 12.51 0.88 12.44
N GLU A 213 12.62 -0.32 13.03
CA GLU A 213 13.61 -1.33 12.65
C GLU A 213 13.22 -2.11 11.40
N VAL A 214 11.94 -2.16 11.02
CA VAL A 214 11.48 -2.94 9.85
C VAL A 214 11.46 -2.12 8.55
N TRP A 215 11.69 -0.81 8.65
CA TRP A 215 11.87 0.09 7.51
C TRP A 215 13.04 1.03 7.84
N LEU A 216 13.54 1.87 6.94
CA LEU A 216 14.69 2.74 7.27
C LEU A 216 14.31 3.91 8.20
N GLY A 217 13.52 3.67 9.24
CA GLY A 217 13.02 4.67 10.18
C GLY A 217 14.14 5.35 11.00
N PRO A 218 13.82 6.42 11.74
CA PRO A 218 12.51 7.07 11.84
C PRO A 218 12.17 7.88 10.57
N ALA A 219 10.88 8.23 10.46
CA ALA A 219 10.37 9.17 9.47
C ALA A 219 11.17 10.48 9.40
N ARG A 220 11.78 10.80 8.25
CA ARG A 220 12.53 12.06 8.06
C ARG A 220 12.40 12.64 6.66
N HIS A 221 12.33 11.79 5.65
CA HIS A 221 12.33 12.20 4.25
C HIS A 221 11.02 11.81 3.58
N ARG A 222 10.10 12.76 3.56
CA ARG A 222 8.74 12.60 3.03
C ARG A 222 8.55 13.34 1.72
N ALA A 223 7.71 12.78 0.87
CA ALA A 223 7.04 13.46 -0.23
C ALA A 223 5.54 13.21 -0.15
N THR A 224 4.74 14.27 -0.21
CA THR A 224 3.28 14.21 -0.12
C THR A 224 2.66 14.61 -1.45
N PHE A 225 1.98 13.66 -2.07
CA PHE A 225 1.20 13.80 -3.30
C PHE A 225 -0.26 14.08 -2.93
N ARG A 226 -0.86 15.08 -3.57
CA ARG A 226 -2.28 15.41 -3.41
C ARG A 226 -2.97 15.28 -4.76
N GLY A 227 -4.13 14.65 -4.77
CA GLY A 227 -4.83 14.37 -6.01
C GLY A 227 -6.21 13.78 -5.79
N THR A 228 -6.75 13.19 -6.85
CA THR A 228 -8.07 12.54 -6.85
C THR A 228 -7.90 11.08 -7.28
N LEU A 229 -8.38 10.16 -6.44
CA LEU A 229 -8.44 8.73 -6.69
C LEU A 229 -9.81 8.37 -7.28
N ALA A 230 -9.87 7.43 -8.22
CA ALA A 230 -11.10 6.98 -8.88
C ALA A 230 -12.17 6.54 -7.87
N GLU A 231 -11.75 5.86 -6.81
CA GLU A 231 -12.61 5.43 -5.71
C GLU A 231 -11.78 5.21 -4.44
N TRP A 232 -12.37 5.40 -3.26
CA TRP A 232 -11.72 5.11 -1.98
C TRP A 232 -11.89 3.63 -1.61
N SER A 233 -11.16 2.76 -2.31
CA SER A 233 -11.16 1.30 -2.10
C SER A 233 -9.75 0.76 -1.88
N LEU A 234 -9.63 -0.43 -1.26
CA LEU A 234 -8.33 -1.07 -1.05
C LEU A 234 -7.68 -1.53 -2.37
N ASP A 235 -8.49 -1.85 -3.38
CA ASP A 235 -7.99 -2.18 -4.72
C ASP A 235 -7.36 -0.94 -5.38
N ALA A 236 -8.05 0.21 -5.38
CA ALA A 236 -7.53 1.45 -5.93
C ALA A 236 -6.29 1.95 -5.18
N LEU A 237 -6.28 1.81 -3.84
CA LEU A 237 -5.12 2.15 -3.01
C LEU A 237 -3.93 1.22 -3.26
N GLY A 238 -4.17 -0.07 -3.51
CA GLY A 238 -3.13 -1.04 -3.81
C GLY A 238 -2.51 -0.79 -5.18
N TRP A 239 -3.34 -0.48 -6.18
CA TRP A 239 -2.88 -0.01 -7.48
C TRP A 239 -2.01 1.25 -7.34
N LEU A 240 -2.49 2.26 -6.61
CA LEU A 240 -1.76 3.52 -6.41
C LEU A 240 -0.42 3.32 -5.69
N ALA A 241 -0.38 2.49 -4.66
CA ALA A 241 0.84 2.18 -3.92
C ALA A 241 1.88 1.48 -4.82
N ALA A 242 1.45 0.49 -5.62
CA ALA A 242 2.32 -0.18 -6.58
C ALA A 242 2.82 0.78 -7.67
N PHE A 243 1.95 1.65 -8.18
CA PHE A 243 2.27 2.67 -9.19
C PHE A 243 3.29 3.69 -8.68
N LEU A 244 3.13 4.19 -7.45
CA LEU A 244 4.08 5.12 -6.85
C LEU A 244 5.41 4.44 -6.46
N ALA A 245 5.40 3.16 -6.10
CA ALA A 245 6.63 2.40 -5.88
C ALA A 245 7.46 2.28 -7.16
N ASP A 246 6.82 1.93 -8.28
CA ASP A 246 7.46 1.86 -9.59
C ASP A 246 8.00 3.23 -10.03
N ALA A 247 7.21 4.30 -9.85
CA ALA A 247 7.64 5.66 -10.09
C ALA A 247 8.89 6.02 -9.26
N GLY A 248 8.86 5.77 -7.95
CA GLY A 248 9.98 6.04 -7.06
C GLY A 248 11.24 5.29 -7.48
N SER A 249 11.10 3.99 -7.77
CA SER A 249 12.20 3.15 -8.25
C SER A 249 12.82 3.68 -9.54
N ARG A 250 11.98 4.07 -10.50
CA ARG A 250 12.40 4.63 -11.80
C ARG A 250 13.22 5.91 -11.67
N TYR A 251 12.95 6.69 -10.63
CA TYR A 251 13.62 7.96 -10.32
C TYR A 251 14.63 7.87 -9.16
N GLY A 252 15.10 6.65 -8.85
CA GLY A 252 16.30 6.42 -8.04
C GLY A 252 16.06 6.05 -6.58
N VAL A 253 14.81 5.81 -6.17
CA VAL A 253 14.54 5.25 -4.84
C VAL A 253 14.87 3.76 -4.84
N GLY A 254 15.88 3.37 -4.06
CA GLY A 254 16.36 1.98 -3.97
C GLY A 254 16.12 1.34 -2.61
N THR A 255 15.30 1.95 -1.76
CA THR A 255 15.10 1.57 -0.35
C THR A 255 13.60 1.46 -0.03
N PRO A 256 13.22 0.74 1.06
CA PRO A 256 11.81 0.61 1.42
C PRO A 256 11.13 1.97 1.59
N LEU A 257 9.89 2.09 1.11
CA LEU A 257 9.06 3.28 1.31
C LEU A 257 7.87 2.97 2.22
N MET A 258 7.58 3.85 3.17
CA MET A 258 6.31 3.86 3.87
C MET A 258 5.30 4.67 3.07
N PHE A 259 4.32 4.01 2.47
CA PHE A 259 3.16 4.63 1.84
C PHE A 259 2.08 4.88 2.90
N THR A 260 1.57 6.09 2.98
CA THR A 260 0.42 6.43 3.83
C THR A 260 -0.59 7.19 3.00
N ALA A 261 -1.85 6.75 2.98
CA ALA A 261 -2.90 7.43 2.26
C ALA A 261 -4.12 7.67 3.15
N GLY A 262 -4.75 8.83 2.98
CA GLY A 262 -6.01 9.20 3.61
C GLY A 262 -6.81 10.11 2.68
N PRO A 263 -8.14 10.20 2.86
CA PRO A 263 -8.92 11.26 2.23
C PRO A 263 -8.35 12.61 2.64
N SER A 264 -8.24 13.54 1.68
CA SER A 264 -8.01 14.94 2.04
C SER A 264 -9.30 15.46 2.65
N GLU A 265 -9.24 15.98 3.87
CA GLU A 265 -10.33 16.81 4.37
C GLU A 265 -10.55 17.96 3.38
N GLY A 266 -11.78 18.14 2.93
CA GLY A 266 -12.14 19.30 2.12
C GLY A 266 -11.89 20.59 2.92
N PRO A 267 -11.90 21.77 2.26
CA PRO A 267 -12.03 23.01 3.02
C PRO A 267 -13.25 22.90 3.93
N ASP A 268 -13.05 23.13 5.23
CA ASP A 268 -14.08 23.09 6.24
C ASP A 268 -15.24 24.01 5.79
N PRO A 269 -16.48 23.52 5.62
CA PRO A 269 -17.59 24.34 5.12
C PRO A 269 -18.03 25.45 6.10
N HIS A 270 -17.28 25.68 7.18
CA HIS A 270 -17.59 26.64 8.24
C HIS A 270 -16.66 27.86 8.32
N VAL A 271 -15.88 28.15 7.28
CA VAL A 271 -15.22 29.46 7.15
C VAL A 271 -15.77 30.20 5.93
N GLY A 272 -16.87 30.91 6.15
CA GLY A 272 -17.50 31.86 5.25
C GLY A 272 -18.19 32.96 6.04
#